data_AF-A0A2E6X3A9-F1
#
_entry.id   AF-A0A2E6X3A9-F1
#
_cell.length_a   1.000
_cell.length_b   1.000
_cell.length_c   1.000
_cell.angle_alpha   90.00
_cell.angle_beta   90.00
_cell.angle_gamma   90.00
#
_symmetry.space_group_name_H-M   'P 1'
#
loop_
_entity.id
_entity.type
_entity.pdbx_description
1 polymer ?
#
loop_
_entity_poly.entity_id
_entity_poly.type
_entity_poly.pdbx_seq_one_letter_code
_entity_poly.pdbx_strand_id
1 'polypeptide(L)'
;AVFIFFVTALVYVMQVRINPQIESYIDALYFTVTTLTTTGFGDITLEGSSGRLLAVTIMVFGVVLFLRLVQTIFRPQKVHQACEQCGLKRHDPDAVHCKHCGVIINIETEGDWH
;
A
#
# COMPACT_ATOMS: atom_id res chain seq x y z
N ALA A 1 9.89 -4.72 -1.90
CA ALA A 1 11.30 -5.01 -1.57
C ALA A 1 12.25 -3.90 -2.05
N VAL A 2 12.41 -3.68 -3.36
CA VAL A 2 13.38 -2.70 -3.92
C VAL A 2 13.25 -1.29 -3.32
N PHE A 3 12.03 -0.77 -3.18
CA PHE A 3 11.79 0.55 -2.59
C PHE A 3 12.30 0.69 -1.15
N ILE A 4 12.10 -0.33 -0.31
CA ILE A 4 12.54 -0.30 1.10
C ILE A 4 14.06 -0.21 1.16
N PHE A 5 14.77 -1.10 0.45
CA PHE A 5 16.23 -1.09 0.43
C PHE A 5 16.81 0.23 -0.11
N PHE A 6 16.17 0.82 -1.13
CA PHE A 6 16.58 2.12 -1.66
C PHE A 6 16.43 3.23 -0.62
N VAL A 7 15.26 3.33 0.03
CA VAL A 7 15.03 4.36 1.06
C VAL A 7 15.96 4.15 2.26
N THR A 8 16.16 2.91 2.70
CA THR A 8 17.09 2.59 3.78
C THR A 8 18.52 2.99 3.44
N ALA A 9 19.01 2.69 2.24
CA ALA A 9 20.33 3.13 1.81
C ALA A 9 20.46 4.66 1.78
N LEU A 10 19.44 5.36 1.28
CA LEU A 10 19.41 6.83 1.28
C LEU A 10 19.46 7.40 2.70
N VAL A 11 18.64 6.87 3.61
CA VAL A 11 18.63 7.29 5.02
C VAL A 11 19.99 7.04 5.66
N TYR A 12 20.55 5.84 5.49
CA TYR A 12 21.85 5.48 6.06
C TYR A 12 22.96 6.42 5.59
N VAL A 13 23.11 6.61 4.27
CA VAL A 13 24.17 7.48 3.70
C VAL A 13 24.03 8.93 4.18
N MET A 14 22.80 9.43 4.28
CA MET A 14 22.55 10.82 4.68
C MET A 14 22.75 11.08 6.17
N GLN A 15 22.57 10.06 7.02
CA GLN A 15 22.45 10.25 8.47
C GLN A 15 23.56 9.60 9.29
N VAL A 16 24.25 8.57 8.78
CA VAL A 16 25.29 7.85 9.54
C VAL A 16 26.44 8.74 10.03
N ARG A 17 26.66 9.89 9.40
CA ARG A 17 27.74 10.83 9.76
C ARG A 17 27.29 11.96 10.67
N ILE A 18 25.99 12.17 10.82
CA ILE A 18 25.43 13.37 11.48
C ILE A 18 24.62 12.97 12.71
N ASN A 19 23.91 11.84 12.63
CA ASN A 19 22.95 11.41 13.63
C ASN A 19 23.49 10.23 14.45
N PRO A 20 23.70 10.38 15.76
CA PRO A 20 24.17 9.30 16.61
C PRO A 20 23.15 8.17 16.78
N GLN A 21 21.88 8.37 16.44
CA GLN A 21 20.84 7.33 16.50
C GLN A 21 20.92 6.33 15.33
N ILE A 22 21.70 6.62 14.29
CA ILE A 22 21.83 5.76 13.10
C ILE A 22 23.31 5.42 12.91
N GLU A 23 23.78 4.37 13.56
CA GLU A 23 25.18 3.92 13.44
C GLU A 23 25.32 2.79 12.41
N SER A 24 24.30 1.95 12.30
CA SER A 24 24.30 0.78 11.41
C SER A 24 23.22 0.86 10.33
N TYR A 25 23.39 0.06 9.28
CA TYR A 25 22.38 -0.10 8.24
C TYR A 25 21.06 -0.66 8.79
N ILE A 26 21.12 -1.45 9.88
CA ILE A 26 19.95 -2.02 10.54
C ILE A 26 19.11 -0.93 11.21
N ASP A 27 19.74 0.09 11.80
CA ASP A 27 19.03 1.21 12.43
C ASP A 27 18.29 2.05 11.37
N ALA A 28 18.93 2.30 10.24
CA ALA A 28 18.29 2.95 9.10
C ALA A 28 17.14 2.11 8.52
N LEU A 29 17.29 0.78 8.49
CA LEU A 29 16.24 -0.14 8.03
C LEU A 29 15.05 -0.10 8.98
N TYR A 30 15.32 -0.14 10.28
CA TYR A 30 14.31 -0.04 11.33
C TYR A 30 13.52 1.28 11.23
N PHE A 31 14.21 2.42 11.10
CA PHE A 31 13.56 3.71 10.87
C PHE A 31 12.68 3.68 9.60
N THR A 32 13.21 3.11 8.50
CA THR A 32 12.49 3.04 7.23
C THR A 32 11.21 2.21 7.35
N VAL A 33 11.31 1.01 7.94
CA VAL A 33 10.16 0.11 8.09
C VAL A 33 9.11 0.73 8.99
N THR A 34 9.48 1.24 10.17
CA THR A 34 8.54 1.83 11.13
C THR A 34 7.86 3.09 10.59
N THR A 35 8.56 3.88 9.77
CA THR A 35 7.98 5.06 9.10
C THR A 35 7.03 4.65 7.97
N LEU A 36 7.41 3.65 7.15
CA LEU A 36 6.57 3.17 6.04
C LEU A 36 5.31 2.45 6.51
N THR A 37 5.37 1.74 7.63
CA THR A 37 4.20 1.13 8.27
C THR A 37 3.38 2.13 9.08
N THR A 38 3.77 3.41 9.09
CA THR A 38 3.14 4.48 9.88
C THR A 38 3.10 4.20 11.38
N THR A 39 3.97 3.31 11.87
CA THR A 39 4.08 2.96 13.30
C THR A 39 4.78 4.08 14.06
N GLY A 40 5.90 4.57 13.53
CA GLY A 40 6.60 5.76 14.01
C GLY A 40 6.89 5.80 15.52
N PHE A 41 7.65 4.82 16.04
CA PHE A 41 7.98 4.74 17.47
C PHE A 41 8.67 5.99 18.03
N GLY A 42 9.41 6.72 17.20
CA GLY A 42 10.05 7.99 17.57
C GLY A 42 11.33 7.85 18.39
N ASP A 43 11.80 6.63 18.58
CA ASP A 43 13.09 6.28 19.18
C ASP A 43 14.28 6.66 18.28
N ILE A 44 14.12 6.49 16.97
CA ILE A 44 15.07 6.96 15.95
C ILE A 44 14.38 8.01 15.08
N THR A 45 15.02 9.18 14.94
CA THR A 45 14.49 10.28 14.11
C THR A 45 15.59 10.85 13.22
N LEU A 46 15.22 11.48 12.10
CA LEU A 46 16.19 12.09 11.20
C LEU A 46 16.55 13.51 11.68
N GLU A 47 17.84 13.74 11.96
CA GLU A 47 18.32 15.04 12.41
C GLU A 47 18.54 16.02 11.26
N GLY A 48 18.52 17.31 11.60
CA GLY A 48 18.72 18.42 10.67
C GLY A 48 17.51 18.75 9.78
N SER A 49 17.54 19.92 9.16
CA SER A 49 16.45 20.39 8.27
C SER A 49 16.27 19.49 7.05
N SER A 50 17.38 19.01 6.47
CA SER A 50 17.37 18.06 5.35
C SER A 50 16.83 16.70 5.76
N GLY A 51 17.20 16.20 6.94
CA GLY A 51 16.68 14.95 7.50
C GLY A 51 15.18 15.00 7.75
N ARG A 52 14.69 16.11 8.31
CA ARG A 52 13.24 16.31 8.51
C ARG A 52 12.47 16.36 7.20
N LEU A 53 13.00 17.05 6.18
CA LEU A 53 12.38 17.08 4.85
C LEU A 53 12.34 15.67 4.21
N LEU A 54 13.43 14.91 4.36
CA LEU A 54 13.49 13.52 3.91
C LEU A 54 12.46 12.65 4.65
N ALA A 55 12.34 12.79 5.97
CA ALA A 55 11.36 12.05 6.77
C ALA A 55 9.92 12.35 6.32
N VAL A 56 9.57 13.62 6.13
CA VAL A 56 8.25 14.02 5.61
C VAL A 56 7.99 13.40 4.24
N THR A 57 8.98 13.40 3.35
CA THR A 57 8.87 12.79 2.02
C THR A 57 8.60 11.28 2.13
N ILE A 58 9.37 10.57 2.95
CA ILE A 58 9.20 9.12 3.19
C ILE A 58 7.81 8.82 3.77
N MET A 59 7.32 9.63 4.72
CA MET A 59 5.98 9.47 5.31
C MET A 59 4.88 9.61 4.26
N VAL A 60 4.95 10.60 3.38
CA VAL A 60 3.97 10.78 2.28
C VAL A 60 3.95 9.54 1.38
N PHE A 61 5.12 9.04 0.97
CA PHE A 61 5.20 7.82 0.16
C PHE A 61 4.72 6.58 0.93
N GLY A 62 5.03 6.48 2.22
CA GLY A 62 4.62 5.39 3.11
C GLY A 62 3.10 5.26 3.21
N VAL A 63 2.41 6.37 3.46
CA VAL A 63 0.94 6.40 3.52
C VAL A 63 0.32 5.92 2.20
N VAL A 64 0.83 6.39 1.06
CA VAL A 64 0.32 5.96 -0.26
C VAL A 64 0.49 4.46 -0.45
N LEU A 65 1.66 3.91 -0.12
CA LEU A 65 1.92 2.48 -0.24
C LEU A 65 1.05 1.65 0.70
N PHE A 66 0.88 2.09 1.95
CA PHE A 66 0.04 1.41 2.92
C PHE A 66 -1.43 1.38 2.47
N LEU A 67 -1.97 2.52 2.02
CA LEU A 67 -3.32 2.60 1.49
C LEU A 67 -3.51 1.71 0.26
N ARG A 68 -2.52 1.65 -0.64
CA ARG A 68 -2.54 0.74 -1.80
C ARG A 68 -2.58 -0.73 -1.40
N LEU A 69 -1.82 -1.11 -0.37
CA LEU A 69 -1.80 -2.47 0.16
C LEU A 69 -3.18 -2.83 0.71
N VAL A 70 -3.74 -1.98 1.58
CA VAL A 70 -5.10 -2.12 2.14
C VAL A 70 -6.12 -2.24 1.00
N GLN A 71 -6.12 -1.32 0.03
CA GLN A 71 -7.02 -1.38 -1.13
C GLN A 71 -6.90 -2.67 -1.95
N THR A 72 -5.69 -3.25 -2.02
CA THR A 72 -5.46 -4.51 -2.76
C THR A 72 -6.01 -5.70 -1.99
N ILE A 73 -5.81 -5.73 -0.67
CA ILE A 73 -6.35 -6.78 0.20
C ILE A 73 -7.89 -6.74 0.22
N PHE A 74 -8.46 -5.54 0.36
CA PHE A 74 -9.91 -5.34 0.40
C PHE A 74 -10.54 -5.19 -1.00
N ARG A 75 -9.81 -5.50 -2.09
CA ARG A 75 -10.39 -5.40 -3.43
C ARG A 75 -11.39 -6.56 -3.60
N PRO A 76 -12.71 -6.28 -3.70
CA PRO A 76 -13.68 -7.35 -3.90
C PRO A 76 -13.34 -8.10 -5.18
N GLN A 77 -13.30 -9.43 -5.11
CA GLN A 77 -13.10 -10.26 -6.28
C GLN A 77 -14.29 -10.02 -7.22
N LYS A 78 -14.00 -9.69 -8.47
CA LYS A 78 -15.03 -9.50 -9.49
C LYS A 78 -15.05 -10.71 -10.40
N VAL A 79 -16.24 -11.24 -10.64
CA VAL A 79 -16.44 -12.35 -11.56
C VAL A 79 -16.42 -11.85 -13.00
N HIS A 80 -15.79 -12.64 -13.89
CA HIS A 80 -15.74 -12.32 -15.31
C HIS A 80 -16.92 -12.98 -16.02
N GLN A 81 -18.02 -12.24 -16.15
CA GLN A 81 -19.18 -12.66 -16.92
C GLN A 81 -19.64 -11.51 -17.80
N ALA A 82 -19.75 -11.77 -19.10
CA ALA A 82 -20.15 -10.76 -20.06
C ALA A 82 -21.68 -10.59 -20.03
N CYS A 83 -22.15 -9.36 -19.80
CA CYS A 83 -23.54 -9.00 -19.97
C CYS A 83 -23.87 -8.99 -21.46
N GLU A 84 -24.82 -9.82 -21.90
CA GLU A 84 -25.20 -9.92 -23.32
C GLU A 84 -25.79 -8.62 -23.89
N GLN A 85 -26.41 -7.79 -23.03
CA GLN A 85 -27.10 -6.57 -23.47
C GLN A 85 -26.20 -5.33 -23.60
N CYS A 86 -25.22 -5.14 -22.70
CA CYS A 86 -24.37 -3.94 -22.71
C CYS A 86 -22.86 -4.22 -22.80
N GLY A 87 -22.44 -5.49 -22.74
CA GLY A 87 -21.04 -5.88 -22.85
C GLY A 87 -20.18 -5.66 -21.60
N LEU A 88 -20.75 -5.28 -20.45
CA LEU A 88 -20.00 -5.19 -19.19
C LEU A 88 -19.45 -6.59 -18.85
N LYS A 89 -18.13 -6.70 -18.64
CA LYS A 89 -17.45 -8.00 -18.44
C LYS A 89 -17.14 -8.35 -16.98
N ARG A 90 -17.28 -7.41 -16.04
CA ARG A 90 -16.88 -7.58 -14.64
C ARG A 90 -18.02 -7.17 -13.73
N HIS A 91 -18.57 -8.15 -13.01
CA HIS A 91 -19.68 -7.97 -12.07
C HIS A 91 -19.20 -8.30 -10.65
N ASP A 92 -19.97 -7.86 -9.65
CA ASP A 92 -19.76 -8.35 -8.29
C ASP A 92 -20.25 -9.81 -8.21
N PRO A 93 -19.67 -10.66 -7.34
CA PRO A 93 -19.97 -12.09 -7.32
C PRO A 93 -21.45 -12.42 -7.06
N ASP A 94 -22.13 -11.57 -6.33
CA ASP A 94 -23.53 -11.68 -5.90
C ASP A 94 -24.49 -10.83 -6.75
N ALA A 95 -24.03 -10.29 -7.88
CA ALA A 95 -24.84 -9.40 -8.70
C ALA A 95 -25.97 -10.15 -9.43
N VAL A 96 -27.23 -9.91 -9.03
CA VAL A 96 -28.43 -10.39 -9.76
C VAL A 96 -28.76 -9.49 -10.95
N HIS A 97 -28.32 -8.23 -10.91
CA HIS A 97 -28.57 -7.24 -11.95
C HIS A 97 -27.26 -6.61 -12.43
N CYS A 98 -27.15 -6.38 -13.73
CA CYS A 98 -26.05 -5.64 -14.32
C CYS A 98 -26.04 -4.19 -13.82
N LYS A 99 -24.96 -3.75 -13.17
CA LYS A 99 -24.80 -2.36 -12.67
C LYS A 99 -24.84 -1.29 -13.75
N HIS A 100 -24.61 -1.64 -15.02
CA HIS A 100 -24.57 -0.70 -16.12
C HIS A 100 -25.93 -0.52 -16.81
N CYS A 101 -26.69 -1.60 -17.03
CA CYS A 101 -27.95 -1.55 -17.79
C CYS A 101 -29.18 -2.10 -17.05
N GLY A 102 -29.03 -2.64 -15.85
CA GLY A 102 -30.14 -3.14 -15.03
C GLY A 102 -30.74 -4.49 -15.47
N VAL A 103 -30.23 -5.11 -16.54
CA VAL A 103 -30.71 -6.44 -16.96
C VAL A 103 -30.36 -7.48 -15.91
N ILE A 104 -31.25 -8.46 -15.72
CA ILE A 104 -30.99 -9.61 -14.87
C ILE A 104 -29.84 -10.42 -15.48
N ILE A 105 -28.83 -10.71 -14.68
CA ILE A 105 -27.71 -11.55 -15.06
C ILE A 105 -27.70 -12.77 -14.14
N ASN A 106 -27.43 -13.94 -14.71
CA ASN A 106 -27.39 -15.19 -13.95
C ASN A 106 -25.94 -15.64 -13.82
N ILE A 107 -25.32 -15.34 -12.68
CA ILE A 107 -23.94 -15.74 -12.38
C ILE A 107 -23.98 -17.14 -11.74
N GLU A 108 -23.35 -18.12 -12.37
CA GLU A 108 -23.22 -19.46 -11.78
C GLU A 108 -22.35 -19.38 -10.53
N THR A 109 -22.87 -19.83 -9.39
CA THR A 109 -22.16 -19.91 -8.11
C THR A 109 -22.34 -21.30 -7.50
N GLU A 110 -21.37 -21.75 -6.71
CA GLU A 110 -21.45 -23.07 -6.03
C GLU A 110 -22.41 -23.07 -4.83
N GLY A 111 -23.02 -21.93 -4.48
CA GLY A 111 -23.90 -21.80 -3.33
C GLY A 111 -23.17 -21.60 -1.99
N ASP A 112 -21.86 -21.35 -2.01
CA ASP A 112 -21.06 -21.06 -0.83
C ASP A 112 -21.31 -19.62 -0.35
N TRP A 113 -22.03 -19.48 0.77
CA TRP A 113 -22.25 -18.22 1.47
C TRP A 113 -21.04 -17.91 2.36
N HIS A 114 -20.00 -17.29 1.80
CA HIS A 114 -18.86 -16.74 2.57
C HIS A 114 -18.89 -15.22 2.61
#